data_AF-A0A3D2J309-F1
#
_entry.id   AF-A0A3D2J309-F1
#
_cell.length_a   1.000
_cell.length_b   1.000
_cell.length_c   1.000
_cell.angle_alpha   90.00
_cell.angle_beta   90.00
_cell.angle_gamma   90.00
#
_symmetry.space_group_name_H-M   'P 1'
#
loop_
_entity.id
_entity.type
_entity.pdbx_description
1 polymer ?
#
loop_
_entity_poly.entity_id
_entity_poly.type
_entity_poly.pdbx_seq_one_letter_code
_entity_poly.pdbx_strand_id
1 'polypeptide(L)'
;MIRRVTMSLCDASRSDMEADEDTPSVCLKLFGKAAYAMPHKAQESHSQAARIESLVQEVAAFTDPHARETAQELIQALLDMYGEGLNRLLEITAESDVSGIALIDTFAEDELLSSLFLLHGLHPLDIETRVMQALDEVRPYLQSHGGNVEFVKVEDGIAHLRLQGSCNGCAGSTITLKTAIEQAINKTAPDLNGLQVEGVTEPPRHPIAVSTPVTFVPRRRKDSPQPTPAT
;
A
#
# COMPACT_ATOMS: atom_id res chain seq x y z
N MET A 1 -3.35 -21.29 15.70
CA MET A 1 -3.70 -22.73 15.76
C MET A 1 -5.23 -22.83 15.89
N ILE A 2 -5.95 -22.77 14.78
CA ILE A 2 -7.42 -22.64 14.80
C ILE A 2 -8.04 -24.04 14.76
N ARG A 3 -8.78 -24.41 15.80
CA ARG A 3 -9.49 -25.68 15.94
C ARG A 3 -10.79 -25.64 15.13
N ARG A 4 -10.95 -26.58 14.20
CA ARG A 4 -12.25 -26.89 13.57
C ARG A 4 -13.19 -27.52 14.60
N VAL A 5 -14.39 -26.97 14.73
CA VAL A 5 -15.52 -27.63 15.42
C VAL A 5 -16.53 -28.04 14.36
N THR A 6 -16.89 -29.32 14.39
CA THR A 6 -17.83 -30.00 13.48
C THR A 6 -19.27 -29.70 13.85
N MET A 7 -20.09 -29.35 12.85
CA MET A 7 -21.55 -29.19 12.97
C MET A 7 -22.24 -30.50 13.35
N SER A 8 -23.15 -30.44 14.33
CA SER A 8 -24.17 -31.45 14.59
C SER A 8 -25.53 -30.81 14.32
N LEU A 9 -26.24 -31.32 13.29
CA LEU A 9 -27.63 -31.01 13.01
C LEU A 9 -28.59 -31.91 13.83
N CYS A 10 -29.87 -31.50 13.84
CA CYS A 10 -31.09 -32.11 14.40
C CYS A 10 -31.49 -31.55 15.78
N ASP A 11 -32.76 -31.22 16.06
CA ASP A 11 -33.99 -31.64 15.40
C ASP A 11 -35.13 -30.63 15.60
N ALA A 12 -36.00 -30.54 14.59
CA ALA A 12 -37.20 -29.72 14.60
C ALA A 12 -38.37 -30.56 15.14
N SER A 13 -39.13 -30.02 16.09
CA SER A 13 -40.48 -30.51 16.40
C SER A 13 -41.26 -29.51 17.24
N ARG A 14 -42.34 -28.97 16.66
CA ARG A 14 -43.75 -29.20 17.04
C ARG A 14 -44.64 -27.93 17.03
N SER A 15 -45.54 -27.95 16.04
CA SER A 15 -46.99 -27.70 16.08
C SER A 15 -47.55 -26.30 16.37
N ASP A 16 -48.10 -25.72 15.30
CA ASP A 16 -49.47 -25.23 15.12
C ASP A 16 -50.08 -24.31 16.20
N MET A 17 -50.21 -23.03 15.87
CA MET A 17 -51.36 -22.22 16.28
C MET A 17 -51.61 -21.06 15.31
N GLU A 18 -52.85 -21.02 14.83
CA GLU A 18 -53.64 -19.96 14.19
C GLU A 18 -52.96 -18.78 13.46
N ALA A 19 -53.41 -18.62 12.21
CA ALA A 19 -53.20 -17.47 11.35
C ALA A 19 -53.73 -16.16 11.98
N ASP A 20 -52.86 -15.17 12.05
CA ASP A 20 -53.24 -13.76 12.17
C ASP A 20 -52.70 -13.02 10.94
N GLU A 21 -53.59 -12.28 10.29
CA GLU A 21 -53.35 -11.58 9.04
C GLU A 21 -52.60 -10.28 9.28
N ASP A 22 -51.26 -10.31 9.20
CA ASP A 22 -50.49 -9.17 8.67
C ASP A 22 -49.07 -9.60 8.26
N THR A 23 -48.93 -10.18 7.07
CA THR A 23 -47.62 -10.42 6.46
C THR A 23 -47.61 -9.96 5.01
N PRO A 24 -46.89 -8.88 4.65
CA PRO A 24 -46.47 -8.70 3.29
C PRO A 24 -45.27 -9.62 3.02
N SER A 25 -45.58 -10.79 2.46
CA SER A 25 -44.81 -11.50 1.44
C SER A 25 -43.33 -11.09 1.31
N VAL A 26 -42.44 -11.88 1.93
CA VAL A 26 -41.02 -11.95 1.54
C VAL A 26 -40.95 -12.63 0.18
N CYS A 27 -41.25 -11.87 -0.86
CA CYS A 27 -40.94 -12.25 -2.23
C CYS A 27 -39.47 -11.87 -2.47
N LEU A 28 -38.60 -12.85 -2.21
CA LEU A 28 -37.19 -12.87 -2.55
C LEU A 28 -37.05 -12.69 -4.08
N LYS A 29 -37.10 -11.44 -4.55
CA LYS A 29 -36.72 -11.09 -5.91
C LYS A 29 -35.21 -11.05 -6.00
N LEU A 30 -34.69 -12.21 -6.40
CA LEU A 30 -33.48 -12.41 -7.16
C LEU A 30 -33.17 -11.22 -8.10
N PHE A 31 -31.90 -10.84 -8.13
CA PHE A 31 -31.25 -9.87 -9.03
C PHE A 31 -31.69 -8.41 -8.90
N GLY A 32 -31.07 -7.72 -7.95
CA GLY A 32 -30.99 -6.27 -7.94
C GLY A 32 -29.91 -5.83 -6.98
N LYS A 33 -28.73 -5.48 -7.51
CA LYS A 33 -27.75 -4.64 -6.82
C LYS A 33 -28.47 -3.36 -6.43
N ALA A 34 -29.03 -3.30 -5.22
CA ALA A 34 -29.30 -2.04 -4.56
C ALA A 34 -27.93 -1.49 -4.19
N ALA A 35 -27.34 -0.78 -5.14
CA ALA A 35 -26.17 0.03 -4.93
C ALA A 35 -26.47 0.96 -3.75
N TYR A 36 -25.89 0.66 -2.59
CA TYR A 36 -25.67 1.66 -1.57
C TYR A 36 -24.53 2.55 -2.07
N ALA A 37 -24.78 3.26 -3.16
CA ALA A 37 -23.89 4.30 -3.67
C ALA A 37 -24.06 5.51 -2.75
N MET A 38 -23.32 5.52 -1.65
CA MET A 38 -22.99 6.78 -0.99
C MET A 38 -21.82 7.36 -1.78
N PRO A 39 -22.00 8.45 -2.56
CA PRO A 39 -20.87 9.15 -3.11
C PRO A 39 -20.21 9.91 -1.95
N HIS A 40 -19.33 9.24 -1.20
CA HIS A 40 -18.38 9.99 -0.39
C HIS A 40 -17.50 10.75 -1.39
N LYS A 41 -17.72 12.06 -1.48
CA LYS A 41 -16.97 12.92 -2.40
C LYS A 41 -15.48 12.73 -2.10
N ALA A 42 -14.75 12.12 -3.04
CA ALA A 42 -13.28 12.04 -3.00
C ALA A 42 -12.63 13.40 -2.63
N GLN A 43 -13.29 14.50 -3.02
CA GLN A 43 -12.88 15.87 -2.72
C GLN A 43 -12.86 16.24 -1.22
N GLU A 44 -13.76 15.70 -0.39
CA GLU A 44 -13.77 15.95 1.06
C GLU A 44 -12.62 15.20 1.74
N SER A 45 -12.38 13.95 1.35
CA SER A 45 -11.28 13.11 1.86
C SER A 45 -9.91 13.73 1.55
N HIS A 46 -9.69 14.22 0.32
CA HIS A 46 -8.45 14.92 -0.06
C HIS A 46 -8.23 16.20 0.77
N SER A 47 -9.30 16.93 1.11
CA SER A 47 -9.19 18.15 1.91
C SER A 47 -8.78 17.87 3.37
N GLN A 48 -9.25 16.76 3.94
CA GLN A 48 -8.89 16.35 5.30
C GLN A 48 -7.47 15.81 5.36
N ALA A 49 -7.04 15.01 4.38
CA ALA A 49 -5.67 14.52 4.29
C ALA A 49 -4.66 15.69 4.24
N ALA A 50 -4.91 16.69 3.39
CA ALA A 50 -4.06 17.89 3.30
C ALA A 50 -4.04 18.70 4.61
N ARG A 51 -5.17 18.76 5.33
CA ARG A 51 -5.24 19.42 6.63
C ARG A 51 -4.44 18.68 7.69
N ILE A 52 -4.54 17.35 7.75
CA ILE A 52 -3.76 16.51 8.66
C ILE A 52 -2.28 16.69 8.37
N GLU A 53 -1.86 16.65 7.11
CA GLU A 53 -0.47 16.86 6.71
C GLU A 53 0.07 18.22 7.18
N SER A 54 -0.69 19.30 6.95
CA SER A 54 -0.34 20.64 7.45
C SER A 54 -0.14 20.65 8.97
N LEU A 55 -1.07 20.04 9.72
CA LEU A 55 -0.98 19.99 11.18
C LEU A 55 0.22 19.16 11.67
N VAL A 56 0.52 18.04 11.01
CA VAL A 56 1.69 17.23 11.31
C VAL A 56 2.98 18.03 11.06
N GLN A 57 3.05 18.78 9.96
CA GLN A 57 4.19 19.68 9.68
C GLN A 57 4.32 20.79 10.72
N GLU A 58 3.21 21.38 11.15
CA GLU A 58 3.19 22.39 12.22
C GLU A 58 3.72 21.81 13.54
N VAL A 59 3.25 20.63 13.95
CA VAL A 59 3.75 19.93 15.15
C VAL A 59 5.25 19.61 15.03
N ALA A 60 5.70 19.17 13.86
CA ALA A 60 7.11 18.88 13.62
C ALA A 60 8.00 20.13 13.72
N ALA A 61 7.45 21.31 13.41
CA ALA A 61 8.13 22.61 13.47
C ALA A 61 8.19 23.23 14.87
N PHE A 62 7.59 22.61 15.89
CA PHE A 62 7.69 23.10 17.26
C PHE A 62 9.14 23.14 17.74
N THR A 63 9.53 24.28 18.31
CA THR A 63 10.88 24.50 18.85
C THR A 63 11.08 23.85 20.22
N ASP A 64 10.01 23.71 20.99
CA ASP A 64 10.01 22.98 22.27
C ASP A 64 9.94 21.46 22.02
N PRO A 65 10.99 20.70 22.36
CA PRO A 65 11.01 19.25 22.19
C PRO A 65 9.92 18.53 22.98
N HIS A 66 9.59 19.03 24.18
CA HIS A 66 8.58 18.39 25.03
C HIS A 66 7.18 18.56 24.44
N ALA A 67 6.83 19.76 23.97
CA ALA A 67 5.56 19.99 23.28
C ALA A 67 5.39 19.09 22.05
N ARG A 68 6.46 18.90 21.27
CA ARG A 68 6.46 18.00 20.11
C ARG A 68 6.28 16.54 20.52
N GLU A 69 7.00 16.08 21.54
CA GLU A 69 6.90 14.71 22.06
C GLU A 69 5.50 14.41 22.61
N THR A 70 4.93 15.30 23.42
CA THR A 70 3.56 15.15 23.94
C THR A 70 2.52 15.10 22.81
N ALA A 71 2.67 15.91 21.76
CA ALA A 71 1.78 15.87 20.61
C ALA A 71 1.88 14.55 19.83
N GLN A 72 3.11 14.04 19.63
CA GLN A 72 3.34 12.75 18.98
C GLN A 72 2.78 11.59 19.82
N GLU A 73 2.98 11.61 21.13
CA GLU A 73 2.44 10.60 22.06
C GLU A 73 0.91 10.60 22.05
N LEU A 74 0.28 11.78 22.03
CA LEU A 74 -1.19 11.88 21.91
C LEU A 74 -1.69 11.29 20.59
N ILE A 75 -1.05 11.60 19.46
CA ILE A 75 -1.44 11.07 18.15
C ILE A 75 -1.28 9.55 18.13
N GLN A 76 -0.15 9.03 18.64
CA GLN A 76 0.08 7.59 18.72
C GLN A 76 -0.97 6.90 19.59
N ALA A 77 -1.25 7.42 20.79
CA ALA A 77 -2.25 6.86 21.69
C ALA A 77 -3.67 6.83 21.08
N LEU A 78 -4.04 7.87 20.32
CA LEU A 78 -5.30 7.89 19.60
C LEU A 78 -5.34 6.85 18.48
N LEU A 79 -4.28 6.75 17.68
CA LEU A 79 -4.20 5.77 16.59
C LEU A 79 -4.20 4.33 17.12
N ASP A 80 -3.52 4.07 18.23
CA ASP A 80 -3.52 2.76 18.89
C ASP A 80 -4.93 2.39 19.38
N MET A 81 -5.60 3.34 20.03
CA MET A 81 -6.98 3.14 20.51
C MET A 81 -7.96 2.87 19.35
N TYR A 82 -7.86 3.62 18.25
CA TYR A 82 -8.70 3.39 17.07
C TYR A 82 -8.37 2.07 16.38
N GLY A 83 -7.09 1.72 16.28
CA GLY A 83 -6.64 0.43 15.75
C GLY A 83 -7.23 -0.74 16.51
N GLU A 84 -7.19 -0.70 17.85
CA GLU A 84 -7.81 -1.73 18.70
C GLU A 84 -9.32 -1.86 18.43
N GLY A 85 -10.03 -0.73 18.33
CA GLY A 85 -11.46 -0.72 18.03
C GLY A 85 -11.78 -1.31 16.64
N LEU A 86 -10.99 -0.98 15.63
CA LEU A 86 -11.15 -1.51 14.27
C LEU A 86 -10.82 -3.00 14.19
N ASN A 87 -9.75 -3.44 14.86
CA ASN A 87 -9.41 -4.86 14.95
C ASN A 87 -10.56 -5.63 15.58
N ARG A 88 -11.09 -5.12 16.70
CA ARG A 88 -12.21 -5.77 17.38
C ARG A 88 -13.47 -5.84 16.52
N LEU A 89 -13.74 -4.81 15.71
CA LEU A 89 -14.82 -4.82 14.73
C LEU A 89 -14.62 -5.93 13.69
N LEU A 90 -13.41 -6.06 13.13
CA LEU A 90 -13.08 -7.11 12.17
C LEU A 90 -13.20 -8.50 12.78
N GLU A 91 -12.73 -8.71 14.01
CA GLU A 91 -12.87 -9.99 14.73
C GLU A 91 -14.34 -10.40 14.88
N ILE A 92 -15.18 -9.50 15.39
CA ILE A 92 -16.63 -9.76 15.58
C ILE A 92 -17.30 -10.05 14.23
N THR A 93 -16.90 -9.32 13.18
CA THR A 93 -17.42 -9.53 11.83
C THR A 93 -16.98 -10.88 11.27
N ALA A 94 -15.74 -11.28 11.49
CA ALA A 94 -15.20 -12.56 11.04
C ALA A 94 -15.79 -13.76 11.80
N GLU A 95 -16.17 -13.58 13.07
CA GLU A 95 -16.86 -14.58 13.89
C GLU A 95 -18.34 -14.74 13.51
N SER A 96 -18.89 -13.81 12.74
CA SER A 96 -20.24 -13.92 12.19
C SER A 96 -20.31 -15.03 11.13
N ASP A 97 -21.52 -15.32 10.64
CA ASP A 97 -21.72 -16.35 9.61
C ASP A 97 -21.10 -15.97 8.24
N VAL A 98 -21.47 -16.69 7.18
CA VAL A 98 -20.99 -16.42 5.80
C VAL A 98 -21.19 -14.95 5.37
N SER A 99 -22.17 -14.26 5.94
CA SER A 99 -22.43 -12.85 5.68
C SER A 99 -21.33 -11.94 6.22
N GLY A 100 -20.68 -12.34 7.32
CA GLY A 100 -19.56 -11.60 7.93
C GLY A 100 -18.33 -11.56 7.02
N ILE A 101 -17.98 -12.70 6.41
CA ILE A 101 -16.86 -12.79 5.46
C ILE A 101 -17.14 -11.90 4.24
N ALA A 102 -18.35 -11.96 3.67
CA ALA A 102 -18.72 -11.12 2.53
C ALA A 102 -18.68 -9.61 2.87
N LEU A 103 -18.95 -9.25 4.12
CA LEU A 103 -18.84 -7.86 4.59
C LEU A 103 -17.38 -7.41 4.70
N ILE A 104 -16.47 -8.28 5.17
CA ILE A 104 -15.03 -8.01 5.20
C ILE A 104 -14.49 -7.80 3.78
N ASP A 105 -14.91 -8.63 2.83
CA ASP A 105 -14.55 -8.45 1.41
C ASP A 105 -15.05 -7.10 0.90
N THR A 106 -16.29 -6.72 1.24
CA THR A 106 -16.86 -5.41 0.89
C THR A 106 -16.04 -4.26 1.46
N PHE A 107 -15.54 -4.38 2.70
CA PHE A 107 -14.70 -3.34 3.28
C PHE A 107 -13.33 -3.26 2.63
N ALA A 108 -12.76 -4.38 2.19
CA ALA A 108 -11.49 -4.40 1.46
C ALA A 108 -11.60 -3.74 0.07
N GLU A 109 -12.79 -3.75 -0.53
CA GLU A 109 -13.08 -3.09 -1.81
C GLU A 109 -13.39 -1.58 -1.66
N ASP A 110 -13.69 -1.09 -0.46
CA ASP A 110 -13.94 0.33 -0.19
C ASP A 110 -12.62 1.10 0.00
N GLU A 111 -12.43 2.19 -0.75
CA GLU A 111 -11.19 2.96 -0.78
C GLU A 111 -10.82 3.55 0.60
N LEU A 112 -11.82 4.06 1.34
CA LEU A 112 -11.59 4.69 2.63
C LEU A 112 -11.33 3.65 3.71
N LEU A 113 -12.14 2.60 3.76
CA LEU A 113 -11.98 1.53 4.76
C LEU A 113 -10.69 0.74 4.54
N SER A 114 -10.36 0.41 3.29
CA SER A 114 -9.08 -0.23 2.94
C SER A 114 -7.89 0.62 3.41
N SER A 115 -7.91 1.93 3.12
CA SER A 115 -6.85 2.85 3.56
C SER A 115 -6.74 2.95 5.09
N LEU A 116 -7.88 2.97 5.79
CA LEU A 116 -7.92 3.03 7.24
C LEU A 116 -7.38 1.75 7.88
N PHE A 117 -7.80 0.58 7.39
CA PHE A 117 -7.25 -0.70 7.87
C PHE A 117 -5.76 -0.80 7.59
N LEU A 118 -5.30 -0.32 6.44
CA LEU A 118 -3.88 -0.32 6.11
C LEU A 118 -3.07 0.54 7.08
N LEU A 119 -3.55 1.74 7.40
CA LEU A 119 -2.92 2.64 8.38
C LEU A 119 -2.72 1.96 9.74
N HIS A 120 -3.65 1.09 10.13
CA HIS A 120 -3.60 0.34 11.38
C HIS A 120 -2.98 -1.07 11.26
N GLY A 121 -2.49 -1.48 10.09
CA GLY A 121 -1.91 -2.81 9.88
C GLY A 121 -2.93 -3.96 9.90
N LEU A 122 -4.20 -3.65 9.63
CA LEU A 122 -5.36 -4.56 9.73
C LEU A 122 -5.97 -4.89 8.36
N HIS A 123 -5.23 -4.66 7.27
CA HIS A 123 -5.78 -4.87 5.93
C HIS A 123 -6.27 -6.32 5.76
N PRO A 124 -7.54 -6.56 5.35
CA PRO A 124 -8.10 -7.93 5.30
C PRO A 124 -7.40 -8.87 4.32
N LEU A 125 -6.91 -8.31 3.21
CA LEU A 125 -6.10 -9.02 2.23
C LEU A 125 -4.63 -8.92 2.62
N ASP A 126 -3.94 -10.07 2.62
CA ASP A 126 -2.49 -10.10 2.76
C ASP A 126 -1.78 -9.37 1.61
N ILE A 127 -0.51 -9.04 1.83
CA ILE A 127 0.28 -8.28 0.86
C ILE A 127 0.48 -9.03 -0.46
N GLU A 128 0.59 -10.36 -0.43
CA GLU A 128 0.79 -11.17 -1.63
C GLU A 128 -0.46 -11.14 -2.52
N THR A 129 -1.64 -11.29 -1.92
CA THR A 129 -2.93 -11.20 -2.60
C THR A 129 -3.11 -9.85 -3.25
N ARG A 130 -2.78 -8.76 -2.55
CA ARG A 130 -2.86 -7.39 -3.10
C ARG A 130 -1.88 -7.18 -4.25
N VAL A 131 -0.64 -7.66 -4.12
CA VAL A 131 0.32 -7.64 -5.23
C VAL A 131 -0.21 -8.43 -6.43
N MET A 132 -0.76 -9.63 -6.22
CA MET A 132 -1.33 -10.44 -7.29
C MET A 132 -2.49 -9.73 -7.99
N GLN A 133 -3.39 -9.07 -7.24
CA GLN A 133 -4.47 -8.25 -7.80
C GLN A 133 -3.93 -7.11 -8.67
N ALA A 134 -2.89 -6.40 -8.22
CA ALA A 134 -2.23 -5.38 -9.04
C ALA A 134 -1.63 -5.95 -10.32
N LEU A 135 -0.99 -7.12 -10.24
CA LEU A 135 -0.43 -7.78 -11.42
C LEU A 135 -1.53 -8.18 -12.41
N ASP A 136 -2.68 -8.65 -11.93
CA ASP A 136 -3.83 -8.96 -12.77
C ASP A 136 -4.38 -7.73 -13.50
N GLU A 137 -4.38 -6.55 -12.86
CA GLU A 137 -4.76 -5.27 -13.50
C GLU A 137 -3.81 -4.89 -14.66
N VAL A 138 -2.50 -5.13 -14.53
CA VAL A 138 -1.51 -4.73 -15.55
C VAL A 138 -1.25 -5.77 -16.63
N ARG A 139 -1.59 -7.04 -16.40
CA ARG A 139 -1.37 -8.14 -17.35
C ARG A 139 -1.91 -7.87 -18.76
N PRO A 140 -3.14 -7.34 -18.96
CA PRO A 140 -3.63 -7.02 -20.30
C PRO A 140 -2.73 -6.04 -21.06
N TYR A 141 -2.21 -5.03 -20.35
CA TYR A 141 -1.26 -4.06 -20.91
C TYR A 141 0.07 -4.74 -21.28
N LEU A 142 0.63 -5.57 -20.39
CA LEU A 142 1.87 -6.32 -20.66
C LEU A 142 1.73 -7.26 -21.86
N GLN A 143 0.62 -7.99 -21.93
CA GLN A 143 0.34 -8.94 -23.01
C GLN A 143 0.21 -8.25 -24.38
N SER A 144 -0.41 -7.06 -24.43
CA SER A 144 -0.47 -6.26 -25.66
C SER A 144 0.92 -5.83 -26.19
N HIS A 145 1.94 -5.82 -25.32
CA HIS A 145 3.33 -5.52 -25.67
C HIS A 145 4.20 -6.79 -25.84
N GLY A 146 3.58 -7.98 -25.87
CA GLY A 146 4.25 -9.28 -26.05
C GLY A 146 4.89 -9.83 -24.77
N GLY A 147 4.45 -9.34 -23.62
CA GLY A 147 5.02 -9.60 -22.31
C GLY A 147 4.09 -10.30 -21.33
N ASN A 148 4.64 -10.73 -20.20
CA ASN A 148 3.87 -11.10 -19.03
C ASN A 148 4.71 -10.88 -17.74
N VAL A 149 4.05 -10.97 -16.59
CA VAL A 149 4.69 -10.89 -15.27
C VAL A 149 4.21 -12.05 -14.39
N GLU A 150 5.16 -12.67 -13.72
CA GLU A 150 4.97 -13.74 -12.76
C GLU A 150 5.35 -13.25 -11.36
N PHE A 151 4.47 -13.48 -10.39
CA PHE A 151 4.75 -13.26 -8.98
C PHE A 151 5.60 -14.41 -8.45
N VAL A 152 6.71 -14.09 -7.79
CA VAL A 152 7.61 -15.10 -7.20
C VAL A 152 7.36 -15.24 -5.70
N LYS A 153 7.50 -14.14 -4.95
CA LYS A 153 7.31 -14.07 -3.50
C LYS A 153 7.37 -12.63 -2.99
N VAL A 154 6.97 -12.41 -1.74
CA VAL A 154 7.37 -11.23 -0.96
C VAL A 154 8.38 -11.64 0.10
N GLU A 155 9.50 -10.94 0.19
CA GLU A 155 10.54 -11.13 1.22
C GLU A 155 10.97 -9.77 1.76
N ASP A 156 10.98 -9.59 3.08
CA ASP A 156 11.32 -8.32 3.75
C ASP A 156 10.56 -7.09 3.22
N GLY A 157 9.29 -7.29 2.82
CA GLY A 157 8.45 -6.26 2.21
C GLY A 157 8.82 -5.90 0.78
N ILE A 158 9.67 -6.69 0.11
CA ILE A 158 10.04 -6.53 -1.29
C ILE A 158 9.32 -7.61 -2.11
N ALA A 159 8.56 -7.19 -3.12
CA ALA A 159 7.96 -8.14 -4.06
C ALA A 159 8.98 -8.55 -5.13
N HIS A 160 9.23 -9.85 -5.21
CA HIS A 160 10.05 -10.46 -6.24
C HIS A 160 9.16 -10.88 -7.41
N LEU A 161 9.44 -10.33 -8.58
CA LEU A 161 8.69 -10.54 -9.81
C LEU A 161 9.61 -11.06 -10.90
N ARG A 162 9.07 -11.86 -11.81
CA ARG A 162 9.78 -12.31 -13.01
C ARG A 162 9.04 -11.84 -14.24
N LEU A 163 9.72 -11.07 -15.08
CA LEU A 163 9.17 -10.69 -16.38
C LEU A 163 9.34 -11.85 -17.37
N GLN A 164 8.37 -11.98 -18.26
CA GLN A 164 8.33 -13.00 -19.31
C GLN A 164 8.10 -12.35 -20.68
N GLY A 165 8.46 -13.06 -21.76
CA GLY A 165 8.24 -12.62 -23.14
C GLY A 165 9.25 -11.56 -23.63
N SER A 166 8.80 -10.67 -24.49
CA SER A 166 9.62 -9.60 -25.10
C SER A 166 10.14 -8.57 -24.07
N CYS A 167 9.58 -8.57 -22.85
CA CYS A 167 9.92 -7.64 -21.77
C CYS A 167 11.34 -7.79 -21.21
N ASN A 168 12.00 -8.92 -21.46
CA ASN A 168 13.33 -9.24 -20.90
C ASN A 168 14.50 -8.79 -21.79
N GLY A 169 14.25 -8.25 -22.98
CA GLY A 169 15.28 -8.08 -24.02
C GLY A 169 15.67 -6.66 -24.41
N CYS A 170 14.91 -5.63 -24.03
CA CYS A 170 15.17 -4.24 -24.45
C CYS A 170 15.13 -3.27 -23.27
N ALA A 171 16.28 -2.69 -22.92
CA ALA A 171 16.46 -1.84 -21.73
C ALA A 171 15.47 -0.65 -21.64
N GLY A 172 15.02 -0.10 -22.78
CA GLY A 172 14.04 0.99 -22.79
C GLY A 172 12.61 0.54 -22.44
N SER A 173 12.18 -0.61 -22.96
CA SER A 173 10.84 -1.17 -22.71
C SER A 173 10.71 -1.68 -21.27
N THR A 174 11.78 -2.20 -20.69
CA THR A 174 11.79 -2.74 -19.32
C THR A 174 11.54 -1.66 -18.26
N ILE A 175 12.01 -0.42 -18.45
CA ILE A 175 11.81 0.68 -17.50
C ILE A 175 10.34 1.10 -17.46
N THR A 176 9.73 1.36 -18.62
CA THR A 176 8.32 1.78 -18.69
C THR A 176 7.38 0.72 -18.12
N LEU A 177 7.66 -0.57 -18.40
CA LEU A 177 6.86 -1.67 -17.87
C LEU A 177 7.04 -1.83 -16.36
N LYS A 178 8.27 -1.67 -15.85
CA LYS A 178 8.53 -1.67 -14.41
C LYS A 178 7.74 -0.56 -13.72
N THR A 179 7.75 0.66 -14.27
CA THR A 179 6.98 1.79 -13.72
C THR A 179 5.47 1.51 -13.72
N ALA A 180 4.93 0.90 -14.79
CA ALA A 180 3.51 0.54 -14.83
C ALA A 180 3.14 -0.49 -13.75
N ILE A 181 3.98 -1.50 -13.55
CA ILE A 181 3.82 -2.50 -12.48
C ILE A 181 3.92 -1.83 -11.10
N GLU A 182 4.89 -0.97 -10.90
CA GLU A 182 5.11 -0.23 -9.65
C GLU A 182 3.92 0.67 -9.30
N GLN A 183 3.36 1.37 -10.28
CA GLN A 183 2.16 2.20 -10.07
C GLN A 183 0.94 1.36 -9.69
N ALA A 184 0.72 0.21 -10.33
CA ALA A 184 -0.39 -0.66 -10.01
C ALA A 184 -0.25 -1.28 -8.61
N ILE A 185 0.97 -1.71 -8.26
CA ILE A 185 1.26 -2.24 -6.92
C ILE A 185 1.10 -1.14 -5.88
N ASN A 186 1.63 0.07 -6.08
CA ASN A 186 1.47 1.16 -5.12
C ASN A 186 0.00 1.57 -4.90
N LYS A 187 -0.90 1.30 -5.86
CA LYS A 187 -2.34 1.55 -5.69
C LYS A 187 -3.01 0.54 -4.75
N THR A 188 -2.57 -0.72 -4.76
CA THR A 188 -3.22 -1.83 -4.03
C THR A 188 -2.45 -2.25 -2.77
N ALA A 189 -1.12 -2.17 -2.82
CA ALA A 189 -0.19 -2.45 -1.73
C ALA A 189 0.81 -1.29 -1.51
N PRO A 190 0.33 -0.10 -1.07
CA PRO A 190 1.21 1.05 -0.82
C PRO A 190 2.15 0.87 0.38
N ASP A 191 1.92 -0.13 1.23
CA ASP A 191 2.78 -0.55 2.35
C ASP A 191 3.92 -1.48 1.92
N LEU A 192 4.04 -1.82 0.63
CA LEU A 192 5.16 -2.58 0.11
C LEU A 192 6.43 -1.70 0.08
N ASN A 193 7.55 -2.20 0.60
CA ASN A 193 8.82 -1.46 0.67
C ASN A 193 9.48 -1.28 -0.70
N GLY A 194 9.25 -2.20 -1.64
CA GLY A 194 9.85 -2.10 -2.96
C GLY A 194 9.65 -3.33 -3.84
N LEU A 195 10.31 -3.29 -5.00
CA LEU A 195 10.12 -4.24 -6.10
C LEU A 195 11.48 -4.71 -6.63
N GLN A 196 11.66 -6.02 -6.75
CA GLN A 196 12.81 -6.61 -7.41
C GLN A 196 12.35 -7.48 -8.58
N VAL A 197 12.86 -7.16 -9.78
CA VAL A 197 12.49 -7.88 -11.00
C VAL A 197 13.64 -8.75 -11.45
N GLU A 198 13.46 -10.08 -11.37
CA GLU A 198 14.38 -11.05 -11.94
C GLU A 198 14.39 -10.93 -13.47
N GLY A 199 15.58 -10.78 -14.06
CA GLY A 199 15.77 -10.62 -15.52
C GLY A 199 16.19 -9.21 -15.95
N VAL A 200 16.20 -8.23 -15.05
CA VAL A 200 16.84 -6.93 -15.27
C VAL A 200 18.17 -6.94 -14.52
N THR A 201 19.26 -7.26 -15.21
CA THR A 201 20.59 -6.94 -14.67
C THR A 201 20.67 -5.42 -14.57
N GLU A 202 20.61 -4.88 -13.36
CA GLU A 202 21.04 -3.51 -13.10
C GLU A 202 22.45 -3.38 -13.69
N PRO A 203 22.72 -2.43 -14.61
CA PRO A 203 24.08 -2.25 -15.10
C PRO A 203 24.97 -2.01 -13.87
N PRO A 204 26.20 -2.57 -13.84
CA PRO A 204 27.06 -2.43 -12.69
C PRO A 204 27.15 -0.95 -12.34
N ARG A 205 26.74 -0.58 -11.12
CA ARG A 205 27.00 0.77 -10.62
C ARG A 205 28.51 0.95 -10.68
N HIS A 206 28.98 1.70 -11.66
CA HIS A 206 30.35 2.16 -11.64
C HIS A 206 30.53 2.91 -10.33
N PRO A 207 31.54 2.55 -9.51
CA PRO A 207 31.81 3.31 -8.31
C PRO A 207 31.95 4.76 -8.74
N ILE A 208 31.12 5.64 -8.18
CA ILE A 208 31.34 7.07 -8.26
C ILE A 208 32.76 7.24 -7.74
N ALA A 209 33.67 7.64 -8.63
CA ALA A 209 35.04 7.95 -8.24
C ALA A 209 34.92 9.02 -7.15
N VAL A 210 35.19 8.62 -5.91
CA VAL A 210 35.37 9.55 -4.80
C VAL A 210 36.43 10.51 -5.29
N SER A 211 36.05 11.78 -5.44
CA SER A 211 36.93 12.82 -5.93
C SER A 211 38.21 12.76 -5.11
N THR A 212 39.32 12.36 -5.74
CA THR A 212 40.65 12.56 -5.18
C THR A 212 40.74 14.02 -4.73
N PRO A 213 41.14 14.30 -3.48
CA PRO A 213 41.31 15.67 -3.04
C PRO A 213 42.32 16.33 -3.97
N VAL A 214 41.88 17.35 -4.71
CA VAL A 214 42.75 18.20 -5.51
C VAL A 214 43.73 18.85 -4.56
N THR A 215 44.95 18.31 -4.51
CA THR A 215 46.02 18.91 -3.73
C THR A 215 46.45 20.16 -4.47
N PHE A 216 46.10 21.33 -3.95
CA PHE A 216 46.54 22.60 -4.49
C PHE A 216 48.06 22.70 -4.35
N VAL A 217 48.80 22.47 -5.43
CA VAL A 217 50.23 22.73 -5.51
C VAL A 217 50.41 24.20 -5.91
N PRO A 218 50.85 25.09 -5.00
CA PRO A 218 51.08 26.48 -5.36
C PRO A 218 52.19 26.57 -6.42
N ARG A 219 51.89 27.16 -7.58
CA ARG A 219 52.89 27.49 -8.59
C ARG A 219 53.87 28.50 -8.00
N ARG A 220 55.14 28.13 -7.85
CA ARG A 220 56.23 29.09 -7.59
C ARG A 220 56.17 30.20 -8.65
N ARG A 221 56.02 31.44 -8.21
CA ARG A 221 56.30 32.62 -9.04
C ARG A 221 57.76 32.52 -9.50
N LYS A 222 57.98 32.56 -10.80
CA LYS A 222 59.31 32.69 -11.40
C LYS A 222 59.83 34.08 -11.01
N ASP A 223 60.96 34.11 -10.30
CA ASP A 223 61.60 35.34 -9.83
C ASP A 223 61.84 36.32 -10.98
N SER A 224 61.47 37.58 -10.76
CA SER A 224 61.82 38.70 -11.61
C SER A 224 63.32 39.00 -11.50
N PRO A 225 64.01 39.43 -12.59
CA PRO A 225 65.44 39.72 -12.55
C PRO A 225 65.76 40.96 -11.69
N GLN A 226 66.84 40.87 -10.91
CA GLN A 226 67.39 41.98 -10.11
C GLN A 226 67.90 43.14 -10.98
N PRO A 227 67.85 44.40 -10.49
CA PRO A 227 68.40 45.55 -11.20
C PRO A 227 69.93 45.60 -11.08
N THR A 228 70.59 45.87 -12.20
CA THR A 228 72.05 46.12 -12.29
C THR A 228 72.42 47.48 -11.68
N PRO A 229 73.59 47.60 -11.00
CA PRO A 229 74.04 48.88 -10.46
C PRO A 229 74.60 49.80 -11.55
N ALA A 230 74.38 51.10 -11.36
CA ALA A 230 74.86 52.18 -12.21
C ALA A 230 76.39 52.35 -12.12
N THR A 231 76.99 52.76 -13.24
CA THR A 231 78.27 53.48 -13.31
C THR A 231 78.11 54.61 -14.32
#